data_AF-A0A927BS44-F1
#
_entry.id   AF-A0A927BS44-F1
#
_cell.length_a   1.000
_cell.length_b   1.000
_cell.length_c   1.000
_cell.angle_alpha   90.00
_cell.angle_beta   90.00
_cell.angle_gamma   90.00
#
_symmetry.space_group_name_H-M   'P 1'
#
loop_
_entity.id
_entity.type
_entity.pdbx_description
1 polymer ?
#
loop_
_entity_poly.entity_id
_entity_poly.type
_entity_poly.pdbx_seq_one_letter_code
_entity_poly.pdbx_strand_id
1 'polypeptide(L)'
;MAAYRYPYQKIVDLKKNEKTQAEWGLAEANAQLSEVDGALQQLRQERLRWYDTLSQAAGRSVSLSELRTYQQYLEHLDQCIARKLEAVREAQAAVAKRQDALALKAKDEKVWQKAREQSLLKFTQFRLTQEQNELDELASVRHAR
;
A
#
# COMPACT_ATOMS: atom_id res chain seq x y z
N MET A 1 39.71 -6.66 15.06
CA MET A 1 38.38 -7.25 15.35
C MET A 1 37.65 -7.52 14.05
N ALA A 2 37.31 -8.78 13.76
CA ALA A 2 36.54 -9.11 12.56
C ALA A 2 35.10 -8.57 12.68
N ALA A 3 34.66 -7.77 11.71
CA ALA A 3 33.30 -7.25 11.67
C ALA A 3 32.30 -8.39 11.43
N TYR A 4 31.17 -8.39 12.15
CA TYR A 4 30.10 -9.35 11.96
C TYR A 4 29.53 -9.27 10.54
N ARG A 5 29.50 -10.40 9.83
CA ARG A 5 28.90 -10.51 8.50
C ARG A 5 27.75 -11.51 8.55
N TYR A 6 26.53 -11.02 8.33
CA TYR A 6 25.36 -11.88 8.26
C TYR A 6 25.33 -12.63 6.92
N PRO A 7 25.34 -13.99 6.91
CA PRO A 7 25.40 -14.77 5.67
C PRO A 7 24.24 -14.49 4.71
N TYR A 8 23.06 -14.15 5.25
CA TYR A 8 21.84 -13.92 4.46
C TYR A 8 21.50 -12.43 4.28
N GLN A 9 22.49 -11.53 4.40
CA GLN A 9 22.25 -10.08 4.24
C GLN A 9 21.60 -9.75 2.90
N LYS A 10 22.04 -10.38 1.80
CA LYS A 10 21.43 -10.19 0.47
C LYS A 10 19.95 -10.54 0.42
N ILE A 11 19.51 -11.55 1.19
CA ILE A 11 18.10 -11.96 1.25
C ILE A 11 17.28 -10.91 2.00
N VAL A 12 17.82 -10.37 3.10
CA VAL A 12 17.17 -9.28 3.84
C VAL A 12 16.99 -8.05 2.96
N ASP A 13 18.03 -7.68 2.21
CA ASP A 13 17.98 -6.52 1.31
C ASP A 13 16.97 -6.75 0.17
N LEU A 14 16.94 -7.96 -0.41
CA LEU A 14 15.93 -8.35 -1.39
C LEU A 14 14.51 -8.22 -0.83
N LYS A 15 14.26 -8.70 0.38
CA LYS A 15 12.93 -8.64 1.01
C LYS A 15 12.49 -7.22 1.34
N LYS A 16 13.43 -6.36 1.74
CA LYS A 16 13.18 -4.93 1.89
C LYS A 16 12.78 -4.29 0.55
N ASN A 17 13.49 -4.60 -0.53
CA ASN A 17 13.17 -4.08 -1.87
C ASN A 17 11.80 -4.59 -2.37
N GLU A 18 11.48 -5.87 -2.17
CA GLU A 18 10.16 -6.43 -2.52
C GLU A 18 9.02 -5.70 -1.80
N LYS A 19 9.22 -5.33 -0.53
CA LYS A 19 8.25 -4.52 0.21
C LYS A 19 8.12 -3.12 -0.37
N THR A 20 9.23 -2.43 -0.62
CA THR A 20 9.19 -1.07 -1.22
C THR A 20 8.48 -1.09 -2.58
N GLN A 21 8.70 -2.12 -3.39
CA GLN A 21 7.96 -2.30 -4.65
C GLN A 21 6.46 -2.50 -4.41
N ALA A 22 6.06 -3.28 -3.41
CA ALA A 22 4.66 -3.45 -3.04
C ALA A 22 4.04 -2.14 -2.52
N GLU A 23 4.77 -1.32 -1.78
CA GLU A 23 4.34 0.01 -1.32
C GLU A 23 4.09 0.95 -2.51
N TRP A 24 5.00 0.98 -3.49
CA TRP A 24 4.78 1.75 -4.72
C TRP A 24 3.57 1.27 -5.49
N GLY A 25 3.40 -0.05 -5.63
CA GLY A 25 2.23 -0.62 -6.28
C GLY A 25 0.91 -0.34 -5.57
N LEU A 26 0.93 -0.13 -4.24
CA LEU A 26 -0.24 0.31 -3.48
C LEU A 26 -0.50 1.81 -3.67
N ALA A 27 0.54 2.64 -3.67
CA ALA A 27 0.42 4.07 -3.92
C ALA A 27 -0.19 4.36 -5.31
N GLU A 28 0.25 3.64 -6.34
CA GLU A 28 -0.32 3.72 -7.69
C GLU A 28 -1.80 3.34 -7.72
N ALA A 29 -2.19 2.24 -7.06
CA ALA A 29 -3.59 1.81 -7.01
C ALA A 29 -4.48 2.83 -6.28
N ASN A 30 -3.98 3.47 -5.21
CA ASN A 30 -4.70 4.53 -4.51
C ASN A 30 -4.86 5.79 -5.38
N ALA A 31 -3.83 6.14 -6.17
CA ALA A 31 -3.94 7.26 -7.11
C ALA A 31 -5.02 7.00 -8.16
N GLN A 32 -5.04 5.80 -8.75
CA GLN A 32 -6.07 5.39 -9.70
C GLN A 32 -7.48 5.44 -9.08
N LEU A 33 -7.65 4.93 -7.86
CA LEU A 33 -8.92 5.01 -7.14
C LEU A 33 -9.36 6.48 -6.96
N SER A 34 -8.44 7.34 -6.52
CA SER A 34 -8.72 8.77 -6.32
C SER A 34 -9.12 9.47 -7.62
N GLU A 35 -8.51 9.12 -8.76
CA GLU A 35 -8.88 9.68 -10.07
C GLU A 35 -10.29 9.26 -10.48
N VAL A 36 -10.63 7.98 -10.33
CA VAL A 36 -11.96 7.47 -10.68
C VAL A 36 -13.04 8.06 -9.77
N ASP A 37 -12.78 8.15 -8.46
CA ASP A 37 -13.68 8.79 -7.50
C ASP A 37 -13.88 10.28 -7.81
N GLY A 38 -12.81 10.99 -8.18
CA GLY A 38 -12.87 12.39 -8.62
C GLY A 38 -13.74 12.57 -9.85
N ALA A 39 -13.58 11.71 -10.87
CA ALA A 39 -14.42 11.73 -12.07
C ALA A 39 -15.90 11.44 -11.76
N LEU A 40 -16.17 10.50 -10.85
CA LEU A 40 -17.52 10.19 -10.39
C LEU A 40 -18.17 11.39 -9.66
N GLN A 41 -17.40 12.09 -8.82
CA GLN A 41 -17.86 13.30 -8.15
C GLN A 41 -18.24 14.40 -9.14
N GLN A 42 -17.43 14.61 -10.18
CA GLN A 42 -17.71 15.57 -11.24
C GLN A 42 -19.02 15.25 -11.97
N LEU A 43 -19.23 13.98 -12.36
CA LEU A 43 -20.49 13.55 -13.00
C LEU A 43 -21.71 13.77 -12.10
N ARG A 44 -21.58 13.52 -10.80
CA ARG A 44 -22.67 13.76 -9.83
C ARG A 44 -23.00 15.25 -9.70
N GLN A 45 -21.98 16.10 -9.65
CA GLN A 45 -22.16 17.55 -9.62
C GLN A 45 -22.81 18.06 -10.91
N GLU A 46 -22.38 17.54 -12.07
CA GLU A 46 -22.98 17.86 -13.35
C GLU A 46 -24.45 17.44 -13.39
N ARG A 47 -24.78 16.21 -12.97
CA ARG A 47 -26.18 15.75 -12.88
C ARG A 47 -27.04 16.65 -12.00
N LEU A 48 -26.54 17.06 -10.84
CA LEU A 48 -27.24 17.99 -9.95
C LEU A 48 -27.54 19.33 -10.65
N ARG A 49 -26.55 19.91 -11.34
CA ARG A 49 -26.73 21.16 -12.10
C ARG A 49 -27.79 21.04 -13.19
N TRP A 50 -27.79 19.94 -13.93
CA TRP A 50 -28.77 19.69 -14.99
C TRP A 50 -30.17 19.43 -14.43
N TYR A 51 -30.27 18.76 -13.28
CA TYR A 51 -31.54 18.57 -12.59
C TYR A 51 -32.13 19.91 -12.12
N ASP A 52 -31.32 20.79 -11.54
CA ASP A 52 -31.77 22.13 -11.14
C ASP A 52 -32.20 22.95 -12.36
N THR A 53 -31.45 22.85 -13.47
CA THR A 53 -31.80 23.52 -14.73
C THR A 53 -33.14 23.02 -15.28
N LEU A 54 -33.37 21.70 -15.27
CA LEU A 54 -34.65 21.11 -15.66
C LEU A 54 -35.79 21.59 -14.75
N SER A 55 -35.59 21.62 -13.44
CA SER A 55 -36.60 22.10 -12.48
C SER A 55 -36.96 23.56 -12.71
N GLN A 56 -35.98 24.41 -13.03
CA GLN A 56 -36.22 25.82 -13.36
C GLN A 56 -36.92 25.99 -14.71
N ALA A 57 -36.56 25.17 -15.71
CA ALA A 57 -37.20 25.16 -17.02
C ALA A 57 -38.66 24.71 -16.94
N ALA A 58 -38.98 23.71 -16.11
CA ALA A 58 -40.34 23.24 -15.89
C ALA A 58 -41.26 24.31 -15.25
N GLY A 59 -40.69 25.25 -14.48
CA GLY A 59 -41.41 26.40 -13.91
C GLY A 59 -41.65 27.54 -14.90
N ARG A 60 -41.14 27.44 -16.14
CA ARG A 60 -41.28 28.43 -17.22
C ARG A 60 -42.01 27.78 -18.41
N SER A 61 -42.56 28.60 -19.31
CA SER A 61 -43.19 28.15 -20.55
C SER A 61 -42.13 27.69 -21.57
N VAL A 62 -41.46 26.58 -21.29
CA VAL A 62 -40.41 25.97 -22.10
C VAL A 62 -41.02 24.93 -23.03
N SER A 63 -40.43 24.73 -24.22
CA SER A 63 -40.95 23.77 -25.19
C SER A 63 -40.81 22.32 -24.67
N LEU A 64 -41.78 21.47 -25.01
CA LEU A 64 -41.73 20.04 -24.67
C LEU A 64 -40.48 19.36 -25.24
N SER A 65 -40.00 19.81 -26.42
CA SER A 65 -38.77 19.33 -27.04
C SER A 65 -37.53 19.58 -26.19
N GLU A 66 -37.41 20.77 -25.60
CA GLU A 66 -36.26 21.10 -24.74
C GLU A 66 -36.27 20.30 -23.43
N LEU A 67 -37.45 20.14 -22.81
CA LEU A 67 -37.61 19.29 -21.62
C LEU A 67 -37.19 17.84 -21.91
N ARG A 68 -37.54 17.31 -23.08
CA ARG A 68 -37.16 15.95 -23.48
C ARG A 68 -35.66 15.80 -23.69
N THR A 69 -35.00 16.81 -24.26
CA THR A 69 -33.53 16.83 -24.42
C THR A 69 -32.82 16.80 -23.07
N TYR A 70 -33.29 17.60 -22.09
CA TYR A 70 -32.73 17.58 -20.74
C TYR A 70 -32.91 16.24 -20.03
N GLN A 71 -34.07 15.61 -20.17
CA GLN A 71 -34.33 14.27 -19.63
C GLN A 71 -33.39 13.22 -20.23
N GLN A 72 -33.22 13.21 -21.56
CA GLN A 72 -32.31 12.28 -22.23
C GLN A 72 -30.85 12.47 -21.79
N TYR A 73 -30.44 13.72 -21.58
CA TYR A 73 -29.10 14.01 -21.09
C TYR A 73 -28.90 13.57 -19.64
N LEU A 74 -29.89 13.76 -18.76
CA LEU A 74 -29.85 13.24 -17.39
C LEU A 74 -29.79 11.71 -17.36
N GLU A 75 -30.56 11.01 -18.20
CA GLU A 75 -30.48 9.55 -18.33
C GLU A 75 -29.09 9.10 -18.79
N HIS A 76 -28.48 9.81 -19.74
CA HIS A 76 -27.10 9.54 -20.15
C HIS A 76 -26.10 9.72 -19.00
N LEU A 77 -26.23 10.79 -18.23
CA LEU A 77 -25.40 11.02 -17.05
C LEU A 77 -25.56 9.92 -16.01
N ASP A 78 -26.79 9.46 -15.73
CA ASP A 78 -27.04 8.37 -14.79
C ASP A 78 -26.41 7.05 -15.26
N GLN A 79 -26.45 6.75 -16.56
CA GLN A 79 -25.73 5.60 -17.13
C GLN A 79 -24.22 5.72 -16.97
N CYS A 80 -23.65 6.91 -17.21
CA CYS A 80 -22.23 7.19 -17.02
C CYS A 80 -21.83 7.05 -15.54
N ILE A 81 -22.65 7.55 -14.61
CA ILE A 81 -22.46 7.40 -13.16
C ILE A 81 -22.48 5.93 -12.76
N ALA A 82 -23.44 5.15 -13.26
CA ALA A 82 -23.51 3.71 -12.97
C ALA A 82 -22.25 2.97 -13.43
N ARG A 83 -21.76 3.25 -14.65
CA ARG A 83 -20.51 2.67 -15.15
C ARG A 83 -19.30 3.07 -14.31
N LYS A 84 -19.22 4.34 -13.90
CA LYS A 84 -18.12 4.82 -13.04
C LYS A 84 -18.18 4.24 -11.63
N LEU A 85 -19.36 3.98 -11.09
CA LEU A 85 -19.50 3.29 -9.80
C LEU A 85 -18.93 1.87 -9.84
N GLU A 86 -19.16 1.12 -10.93
CA GLU A 86 -18.51 -0.19 -11.09
C GLU A 86 -16.98 -0.05 -11.20
N ALA A 87 -16.49 0.94 -11.94
CA ALA A 87 -15.05 1.21 -12.02
C ALA A 87 -14.43 1.57 -10.65
N VAL A 88 -15.15 2.32 -9.80
CA VAL A 88 -14.72 2.59 -8.40
C VAL A 88 -14.62 1.28 -7.62
N ARG A 89 -15.62 0.40 -7.72
CA ARG A 89 -15.59 -0.90 -7.02
C ARG A 89 -14.42 -1.76 -7.46
N GLU A 90 -14.14 -1.80 -8.77
CA GLU A 90 -12.98 -2.53 -9.30
C GLU A 90 -11.66 -1.95 -8.78
N ALA A 91 -11.52 -0.62 -8.78
CA ALA A 91 -10.35 0.06 -8.23
C ALA A 91 -10.18 -0.19 -6.72
N GLN A 92 -11.26 -0.15 -5.95
CA GLN A 92 -11.25 -0.51 -4.52
C GLN A 92 -10.81 -1.96 -4.29
N ALA A 93 -11.31 -2.89 -5.10
CA ALA A 93 -10.90 -4.29 -5.03
C ALA A 93 -9.41 -4.47 -5.39
N ALA A 94 -8.89 -3.68 -6.34
CA ALA A 94 -7.47 -3.68 -6.67
C ALA A 94 -6.61 -3.15 -5.51
N VAL A 95 -7.03 -2.05 -4.85
CA VAL A 95 -6.37 -1.51 -3.65
C VAL A 95 -6.33 -2.56 -2.55
N ALA A 96 -7.46 -3.22 -2.25
CA ALA A 96 -7.52 -4.26 -1.21
C ALA A 96 -6.52 -5.40 -1.49
N LYS A 97 -6.48 -5.91 -2.74
CA LYS A 97 -5.50 -6.94 -3.14
C LYS A 97 -4.05 -6.48 -2.95
N ARG A 98 -3.75 -5.20 -3.24
CA ARG A 98 -2.40 -4.64 -3.06
C ARG A 98 -2.05 -4.47 -1.58
N GLN A 99 -3.02 -4.12 -0.73
CA GLN A 99 -2.85 -4.07 0.72
C GLN A 99 -2.52 -5.44 1.30
N ASP A 100 -3.25 -6.48 0.89
CA ASP A 100 -2.99 -7.86 1.32
C ASP A 100 -1.59 -8.33 0.88
N ALA A 101 -1.20 -8.04 -0.37
CA ALA A 101 0.12 -8.36 -0.87
C ALA A 101 1.23 -7.65 -0.08
N LEU A 102 1.05 -6.36 0.23
CA LEU A 102 1.98 -5.60 1.06
C LEU A 102 2.08 -6.18 2.48
N ALA A 103 0.96 -6.58 3.08
CA ALA A 103 0.94 -7.18 4.40
C ALA A 103 1.76 -8.48 4.46
N LEU A 104 1.64 -9.33 3.43
CA LEU A 104 2.45 -10.54 3.29
C LEU A 104 3.95 -10.21 3.17
N LYS A 105 4.31 -9.26 2.31
CA LYS A 105 5.72 -8.84 2.14
C LYS A 105 6.31 -8.21 3.40
N ALA A 106 5.53 -7.41 4.12
CA ALA A 106 5.94 -6.82 5.40
C ALA A 106 6.14 -7.88 6.49
N LYS A 107 5.32 -8.95 6.49
CA LYS A 107 5.50 -10.09 7.40
C LYS A 107 6.79 -10.83 7.08
N ASP A 108 7.04 -11.12 5.81
CA ASP A 108 8.28 -11.78 5.37
C ASP A 108 9.52 -10.97 5.75
N GLU A 109 9.54 -9.66 5.47
CA GLU A 109 10.62 -8.76 5.87
C GLU A 109 10.89 -8.85 7.39
N LYS A 110 9.85 -8.79 8.22
CA LYS A 110 9.97 -8.89 9.68
C LYS A 110 10.58 -10.21 10.12
N VAL A 111 10.22 -11.33 9.49
CA VAL A 111 10.82 -12.64 9.80
C VAL A 111 12.33 -12.62 9.51
N TRP A 112 12.72 -12.08 8.36
CA TRP A 112 14.13 -12.00 7.98
C TRP A 112 14.94 -11.03 8.84
N GLN A 113 14.36 -9.91 9.27
CA GLN A 113 15.00 -9.00 10.22
C GLN A 113 15.20 -9.67 11.59
N LYS A 114 14.18 -10.36 12.11
CA LYS A 114 14.31 -11.12 13.37
C LYS A 114 15.38 -12.21 13.29
N ALA A 115 15.47 -12.93 12.17
CA ALA A 115 16.50 -13.94 11.98
C ALA A 115 17.92 -13.33 12.02
N ARG A 116 18.11 -12.16 11.41
CA ARG A 116 19.36 -11.40 11.44
C ARG A 116 19.71 -10.93 12.86
N GLU A 117 18.74 -10.44 13.61
CA GLU A 117 18.94 -10.04 15.01
C GLU A 117 19.37 -11.22 15.87
N GLN A 118 18.70 -12.37 15.73
CA GLN A 118 19.04 -13.59 16.46
C GLN A 118 20.44 -14.10 16.11
N SER A 119 20.85 -14.05 14.84
CA SER A 119 22.20 -14.47 14.46
C SER A 119 23.28 -13.52 14.97
N LEU A 120 22.98 -12.22 15.09
CA LEU A 120 23.88 -11.26 15.71
C LEU A 120 24.04 -11.57 17.20
N LEU A 121 22.93 -11.82 17.92
CA LEU A 121 22.96 -12.19 19.34
C LEU A 121 23.79 -13.46 19.59
N LYS A 122 23.63 -14.49 18.76
CA LYS A 122 24.43 -15.72 18.86
C LYS A 122 25.91 -15.46 18.64
N PHE A 123 26.25 -14.61 17.67
CA PHE A 123 27.65 -14.25 17.42
C PHE A 123 28.27 -13.48 18.58
N THR A 124 27.54 -12.52 19.17
CA THR A 124 28.03 -11.76 20.32
C THR A 124 28.22 -12.66 21.55
N GLN A 125 27.30 -13.60 21.79
CA GLN A 125 27.43 -14.57 22.87
C GLN A 125 28.66 -15.47 22.67
N PHE A 126 28.84 -16.00 21.45
CA PHE A 126 30.01 -16.81 21.11
C PHE A 126 31.32 -16.06 21.33
N ARG A 127 31.39 -14.79 20.91
CA ARG A 127 32.56 -13.93 21.13
C ARG A 127 32.86 -13.72 22.61
N LEU A 128 31.83 -13.44 23.41
CA LEU A 128 31.98 -13.27 24.85
C LEU A 128 32.49 -14.54 25.53
N THR A 129 31.97 -15.72 25.16
CA THR A 129 32.45 -17.00 25.70
C THR A 129 33.90 -17.29 25.32
N GLN A 130 34.31 -16.97 24.08
CA GLN A 130 35.70 -17.11 23.66
C GLN A 130 36.64 -16.20 24.48
N GLU A 131 36.26 -14.93 24.65
CA GLU A 131 37.04 -13.98 25.46
C GLU A 131 37.12 -14.40 26.92
N GLN A 132 36.04 -14.96 27.49
CA GLN A 132 36.06 -15.50 28.85
C GLN A 132 36.99 -16.72 28.97
N ASN A 133 36.94 -17.65 28.02
CA ASN A 133 37.84 -18.81 28.01
C ASN A 133 39.32 -18.38 27.91
N GLU A 134 39.63 -17.39 27.07
CA GLU A 134 41.00 -16.83 26.96
C GLU A 134 41.47 -16.22 28.30
N LEU A 135 40.59 -15.52 29.03
CA LEU A 135 40.91 -14.97 30.35
C LEU A 135 41.13 -16.06 31.40
N ASP A 136 40.31 -17.11 31.40
CA ASP A 136 40.43 -18.25 32.32
C ASP A 136 41.73 -19.03 32.06
N GLU A 137 42.10 -19.25 30.80
CA GLU A 137 43.38 -19.86 30.42
C GLU A 137 44.56 -19.04 30.94
N LEU A 138 44.56 -17.71 30.74
CA LEU A 138 45.61 -16.82 31.26
C LEU A 138 45.70 -16.85 32.79
N ALA A 139 44.57 -16.90 33.49
CA ALA A 139 44.54 -17.03 34.94
C ALA A 139 45.14 -18.36 35.40
N SER A 140 44.77 -19.47 34.74
CA SER A 140 45.30 -20.81 35.07
C SER A 140 46.82 -20.92 34.90
N VAL A 141 47.36 -20.36 33.82
CA VAL A 141 48.82 -20.33 33.55
C VAL A 141 49.56 -19.47 34.57
N ARG A 142 48.93 -18.38 35.05
CA ARG A 142 49.52 -17.49 36.05
C ARG A 142 49.51 -18.08 37.46
N HIS A 143 48.51 -18.89 37.82
CA HIS A 143 48.39 -19.54 39.13
C HIS A 143 49.18 -20.85 39.25
N ALA A 144 49.62 -21.43 38.13
CA ALA A 144 50.44 -22.65 38.08
C ALA A 144 51.97 -22.39 38.14
N ARG A 145 52.40 -21.13 38.30
CA ARG A 145 53.78 -20.71 38.62
C ARG A 145 53.89 -20.27 40.07
#